data_AF-A0A8H7A765-F1
#
_entry.id   AF-A0A8H7A765-F1
#
_cell.length_a   1.000
_cell.length_b   1.000
_cell.length_c   1.000
_cell.angle_alpha   90.00
_cell.angle_beta   90.00
_cell.angle_gamma   90.00
#
_symmetry.space_group_name_H-M   'P 1'
#
loop_
_entity.id
_entity.type
_entity.pdbx_description
1 polymer ?
#
loop_
_entity_poly.entity_id
_entity_poly.type
_entity_poly.pdbx_seq_one_letter_code
_entity_poly.pdbx_strand_id
1 'polypeptide(L)' 'MWPRWLGGGQRPWEFVQLVSKVEDYEQIGRWMQERKVRAVVDEVFDMENKGPVKAFEKLRTGRTRGKIAVKIAERWEE' A
#
# COMPACT_ATOMS: atom_id res chain seq x y z
N MET A 1 -10.51 31.46 0.08
CA MET A 1 -9.10 31.68 -0.30
C MET A 1 -8.78 33.15 -0.15
N TRP A 2 -7.74 33.51 0.61
CA TRP A 2 -7.33 34.91 0.74
C TRP A 2 -6.49 35.36 -0.45
N PRO A 3 -6.53 36.66 -0.81
CA PRO A 3 -5.61 37.24 -1.78
C PRO A 3 -4.15 37.11 -1.33
N ARG A 4 -3.22 37.06 -2.29
CA ARG A 4 -1.76 36.91 -2.03
C ARG A 4 -1.19 37.95 -1.06
N TRP A 5 -1.71 39.18 -1.09
CA TRP A 5 -1.26 40.29 -0.24
C TRP A 5 -1.74 40.20 1.22
N LEU A 6 -2.73 39.36 1.50
CA LEU A 6 -3.21 39.03 2.85
C LEU A 6 -2.71 37.65 3.32
N GLY A 7 -1.58 37.17 2.77
CA GLY A 7 -1.02 35.86 3.13
C GLY A 7 -1.75 34.67 2.51
N GLY A 8 -2.56 34.88 1.47
CA GLY A 8 -3.15 33.81 0.68
C GLY A 8 -2.10 32.95 -0.01
N GLY A 9 -2.35 31.63 -0.09
CA GLY A 9 -1.46 30.64 -0.71
C GLY A 9 -1.03 31.07 -2.11
N GLN A 10 0.29 31.10 -2.34
CA GLN A 10 0.88 31.61 -3.58
C GLN A 10 1.36 30.51 -4.53
N ARG A 11 1.35 29.25 -4.08
CA ARG A 11 1.84 28.13 -4.88
C ARG A 11 0.74 27.62 -5.81
N PRO A 12 1.08 27.23 -7.05
CA PRO A 12 0.16 26.51 -7.91
C PRO A 12 -0.34 25.29 -7.15
N TRP A 13 -1.65 25.10 -7.19
CA TRP A 13 -2.34 24.00 -6.57
C TRP A 13 -2.95 23.20 -7.71
N GLU A 14 -2.65 21.92 -7.75
CA GLU A 14 -3.18 21.01 -8.76
C GLU A 14 -4.01 19.94 -8.04
N PHE A 15 -5.20 19.69 -8.56
CA PHE A 15 -5.97 18.53 -8.15
C PHE A 15 -5.42 17.30 -8.85
N VAL A 16 -4.66 16.50 -8.11
CA VAL A 16 -4.24 15.18 -8.60
C VAL A 16 -5.40 14.21 -8.36
N GLN A 17 -6.15 13.91 -9.41
CA GLN A 17 -7.14 12.84 -9.40
C GLN A 17 -6.49 11.55 -9.90
N LEU A 18 -6.38 10.56 -9.02
CA LEU A 18 -5.86 9.24 -9.36
C LEU A 18 -7.05 8.31 -9.64
N VAL A 19 -6.97 7.61 -10.76
CA VAL A 19 -7.92 6.56 -11.12
C VAL A 19 -7.15 5.25 -11.14
N SER A 20 -7.70 4.23 -10.50
CA SER A 20 -7.18 2.87 -10.60
C SER A 20 -7.40 2.33 -12.01
N LYS A 21 -6.31 2.17 -12.77
CA LYS A 21 -6.31 1.60 -14.12
C LYS A 21 -5.65 0.22 -14.11
N VAL A 22 -6.21 -0.71 -14.87
CA VAL A 22 -5.70 -2.08 -14.93
C VAL A 22 -4.28 -2.11 -15.49
N GLU A 23 -4.02 -1.27 -16.50
CA GLU A 23 -2.74 -1.18 -17.21
C GLU A 23 -1.59 -0.77 -16.27
N ASP A 24 -1.88 0.11 -15.31
CA ASP A 24 -0.90 0.56 -14.32
C ASP A 24 -0.54 -0.58 -13.35
N TYR A 25 -1.52 -1.39 -12.94
CA TYR A 25 -1.26 -2.57 -12.11
C TYR A 25 -0.48 -3.65 -12.85
N GLU A 26 -0.79 -3.89 -14.12
CA GLU A 26 -0.01 -4.81 -14.96
C GLU A 26 1.44 -4.35 -15.10
N GLN A 27 1.66 -3.04 -15.28
CA GLN A 27 3.01 -2.49 -15.37
C GLN A 27 3.80 -2.68 -14.08
N ILE A 28 3.17 -2.48 -12.92
CA ILE A 28 3.78 -2.78 -11.62
C ILE A 28 4.11 -4.28 -11.52
N GLY A 29 3.20 -5.15 -11.94
CA GLY A 29 3.42 -6.61 -11.97
C GLY A 29 4.64 -7.00 -12.80
N ARG A 30 4.78 -6.43 -14.01
CA ARG A 30 5.97 -6.61 -14.87
C ARG A 30 7.24 -6.16 -14.17
N TRP A 31 7.25 -4.99 -13.55
CA TRP A 31 8.43 -4.50 -12.82
C TRP A 31 8.79 -5.34 -11.59
N MET A 32 7.80 -5.96 -10.93
CA MET A 32 8.04 -6.90 -9.85
C MET A 32 8.70 -8.19 -10.38
N GLN A 33 8.24 -8.73 -11.52
CA GLN A 33 8.87 -9.87 -12.18
C GLN A 33 10.31 -9.57 -12.62
N GLU A 34 10.54 -8.39 -13.20
CA GLU A 34 11.86 -7.89 -13.60
C GLU A 34 12.77 -7.51 -12.41
N ARG A 35 12.28 -7.62 -11.17
CA ARG A 35 12.98 -7.24 -9.92
C ARG A 35 13.37 -5.76 -9.84
N LYS A 36 12.76 -4.89 -10.65
CA LYS A 36 12.93 -3.43 -10.57
C LYS A 36 12.21 -2.84 -9.35
N VAL A 37 11.12 -3.48 -8.93
CA VAL A 37 10.32 -3.09 -7.77
C VAL A 37 10.10 -4.32 -6.89
N ARG A 38 10.02 -4.12 -5.56
CA ARG A 38 9.63 -5.16 -4.61
C ARG A 38 8.66 -4.62 -3.58
N ALA A 39 7.73 -5.46 -3.12
CA ALA A 39 6.93 -5.15 -1.95
C ALA A 39 7.80 -5.29 -0.69
N VAL A 40 7.77 -4.27 0.17
CA VAL A 40 8.39 -4.36 1.50
C VAL A 40 7.36 -4.99 2.44
N VAL A 41 7.52 -6.28 2.70
CA VAL A 41 6.69 -7.05 3.62
C VAL A 41 7.37 -7.07 4.98
N ASP A 42 6.62 -6.69 6.02
CA ASP A 42 7.10 -6.65 7.40
C ASP A 42 6.93 -8.00 8.08
N GLU A 43 5.74 -8.59 7.97
CA GLU A 43 5.42 -9.89 8.56
C GLU A 43 4.32 -10.59 7.76
N VAL A 44 4.36 -11.92 7.75
CA VAL A 44 3.35 -12.78 7.15
C VAL A 44 2.71 -13.60 8.26
N PHE A 45 1.38 -13.58 8.33
CA PHE A 45 0.61 -14.40 9.26
C PHE A 45 -0.18 -15.45 8.48
N ASP A 46 -0.30 -16.65 9.02
CA ASP A 46 -1.23 -17.63 8.47
C ASP A 46 -2.67 -17.27 8.83
N MET A 47 -3.62 -17.62 7.97
CA MET A 47 -5.05 -17.39 8.24
C MET A 47 -5.53 -18.18 9.47
N GLU A 48 -4.90 -19.32 9.73
CA GLU A 48 -5.18 -20.17 10.87
C GLU A 48 -4.71 -19.54 12.20
N ASN A 49 -5.09 -20.17 13.32
CA ASN A 49 -4.52 -19.88 14.64
C ASN A 49 -4.57 -18.38 15.05
N LYS A 50 -5.66 -17.70 14.67
CA LYS A 50 -5.89 -16.26 14.94
C LYS A 50 -4.84 -15.34 14.30
N GLY A 51 -4.13 -15.76 13.26
CA GLY A 51 -3.15 -14.91 12.59
C GLY A 51 -3.72 -13.59 12.05
N PRO A 52 -4.96 -13.50 11.53
CA PRO A 52 -5.57 -12.22 11.18
C PRO A 52 -5.71 -11.28 12.39
N VAL A 53 -6.07 -11.80 13.55
CA VAL A 53 -6.21 -11.01 14.79
C VAL A 53 -4.85 -10.43 15.18
N LYS A 54 -3.80 -11.26 15.19
CA LYS A 54 -2.42 -10.84 15.49
C LYS A 54 -1.90 -9.82 14.49
N ALA A 55 -2.21 -10.00 13.20
CA ALA A 55 -1.88 -9.05 12.15
C ALA A 55 -2.49 -7.66 12.43
N PHE A 56 -3.77 -7.62 12.80
CA PHE A 56 -4.45 -6.37 13.16
C PHE A 56 -3.94 -5.76 14.46
N GLU A 57 -3.64 -6.58 15.48
CA GLU A 57 -3.02 -6.11 16.73
C GLU A 57 -1.70 -5.40 16.45
N LYS A 58 -0.82 -6.01 15.65
CA LYS A 58 0.44 -5.40 15.22
C LYS A 58 0.21 -4.13 14.40
N LEU A 59 -0.70 -4.16 13.42
CA LEU A 59 -1.02 -2.99 12.59
C LEU A 59 -1.44 -1.79 13.44
N ARG A 60 -2.27 -2.02 14.46
CA ARG A 60 -2.78 -0.98 15.37
C ARG A 60 -1.69 -0.34 16.23
N THR A 61 -0.52 -0.95 16.39
CA THR A 61 0.61 -0.32 17.08
C THR A 61 1.23 0.84 16.31
N GLY A 62 0.98 0.94 15.00
CA GLY A 62 1.57 1.95 14.12
C GLY A 62 3.08 1.76 13.85
N ARG A 63 3.69 0.65 14.31
CA ARG A 63 5.14 0.39 14.21
C ARG A 63 5.51 -0.61 13.10
N THR A 64 4.60 -0.86 12.16
CA THR A 64 4.83 -1.79 11.05
C THR A 64 5.75 -1.15 10.00
N ARG A 65 6.84 -1.83 9.62
CA ARG A 65 7.83 -1.31 8.65
C ARG A 65 7.58 -1.79 7.22
N GLY A 66 6.32 -1.88 6.81
CA GLY A 66 5.93 -2.41 5.51
C GLY A 66 4.48 -2.86 5.46
N LYS A 67 4.17 -3.78 4.54
CA LYS A 67 2.88 -4.46 4.47
C LYS A 67 2.87 -5.69 5.37
N ILE A 68 1.73 -5.94 6.01
CA ILE A 68 1.44 -7.21 6.66
C ILE A 68 0.64 -8.06 5.66
N ALA A 69 1.07 -9.28 5.42
CA ALA A 69 0.35 -10.23 4.56
C ALA A 69 -0.31 -11.32 5.42
N VAL A 70 -1.51 -11.74 5.03
CA VAL A 70 -2.18 -12.91 5.62
C VAL A 70 -2.27 -13.99 4.56
N LYS A 71 -1.63 -15.12 4.78
CA LYS A 71 -1.61 -16.27 3.89
C LYS A 71 -2.86 -17.12 4.11
N ILE A 72 -3.72 -17.22 3.10
CA ILE A 72 -5.00 -17.95 3.20
C ILE A 72 -4.85 -19.44 2.93
N ALA A 73 -3.93 -19.84 2.05
CA ALA A 73 -3.67 -21.24 1.71
C ALA A 73 -2.17 -21.50 1.53
N GLU A 74 -1.76 -22.74 1.82
CA GLU A 74 -0.39 -23.25 1.63
C GLU A 74 0.06 -23.19 0.16
N ARG A 75 -0.85 -23.51 -0.75
CA ARG A 75 -0.61 -23.57 -2.20
C ARG A 75 -1.80 -22.95 -2.93
N TRP A 76 -1.49 -22.20 -3.98
CA TRP A 76 -2.48 -21.80 -4.98
C TRP A 76 -2.58 -22.98 -5.96
N GLU A 77 -3.72 -23.68 -5.98
CA GLU A 77 -4.02 -24.59 -7.08
C GLU A 77 -4.68 -23.77 -8.20
N GLU A 78 -4.18 -23.95 -9.42
CA GLU A 78 -4.65 -23.32 -10.66
C GLU A 78 -5.98 -23.93 -11.14
#